data_AF-A0A087DWZ3-F1
#
_entry.id   AF-A0A087DWZ3-F1
#
_cell.length_a   1.000
_cell.length_b   1.000
_cell.length_c   1.000
_cell.angle_alpha   90.00
_cell.angle_beta   90.00
_cell.angle_gamma   90.00
#
_symmetry.space_group_name_H-M   'P 1'
#
loop_
_entity.id
_entity.type
_entity.pdbx_description
1 polymer ?
#
loop_
_entity_poly.entity_id
_entity_poly.type
_entity_poly.pdbx_seq_one_letter_code
_entity_poly.pdbx_strand_id
1 'polypeptide(L)'
;MMMVDMPDGLVADVPRGVPVGTGMVAAENSNRGGDAGVRGARAHDGDDIPRDVPVATIRVADVVALFRENDLVTYGDARREFFIQLNLNPFRPRSRAFHEHVEDAFAQWFAFDYHLDVSGLTPFAVAAAYERLDRGDLGERGYRDLCEMSSSNVASWFWVRGACAGAGVVTVEDLAHGGVLDVRDRAAARRFDGACGGTIIGRVAEVRGVWRMPWVTLYEAHTPDDDAFRAHVAASLRAWEPGYVDYARLLFGRDRRLKVDWEEVADAGSTRLRG
;
A
#
# COMPACT_ATOMS: atom_id res chain seq x y z
N MET A 1 -18.88 28.83 -1.52
CA MET A 1 -17.61 29.58 -1.65
C MET A 1 -17.36 30.32 -0.35
N MET A 2 -16.75 29.62 0.61
CA MET A 2 -16.13 30.19 1.80
C MET A 2 -14.70 29.66 1.76
N MET A 3 -13.73 30.56 1.56
CA MET A 3 -12.32 30.25 1.66
C MET A 3 -12.00 30.06 3.14
N VAL A 4 -11.47 28.91 3.51
CA VAL A 4 -10.76 28.74 4.77
C VAL A 4 -9.37 29.34 4.54
N ASP A 5 -9.06 30.42 5.27
CA ASP A 5 -7.70 30.97 5.30
C ASP A 5 -6.76 29.93 5.90
N MET A 6 -5.96 29.33 5.03
CA MET A 6 -4.79 28.55 5.40
C MET A 6 -3.71 29.52 5.90
N PRO A 7 -2.99 29.23 7.00
CA PRO A 7 -1.91 30.09 7.45
C PRO A 7 -0.81 30.20 6.38
N ASP A 8 -0.46 31.43 6.01
CA ASP A 8 0.61 31.79 5.09
C ASP A 8 1.97 31.27 5.60
N GLY A 9 2.32 30.06 5.19
CA GLY A 9 3.60 29.43 5.53
C GLY A 9 3.87 28.11 4.81
N LEU A 10 2.96 27.63 3.95
CA LEU A 10 3.03 26.32 3.28
C LEU A 10 3.94 26.32 2.03
N VAL A 11 5.00 27.14 2.03
CA VAL A 11 6.00 27.17 0.95
C VAL A 11 7.34 26.73 1.52
N ALA A 12 7.60 25.42 1.55
CA ALA A 12 8.96 24.87 1.51
C ALA A 12 8.98 23.39 1.11
N ASP A 13 9.70 23.12 0.02
CA ASP A 13 10.33 21.87 -0.42
C ASP A 13 9.48 20.58 -0.52
N VAL A 14 8.71 20.53 -1.61
CA VAL A 14 8.38 19.27 -2.29
C VAL A 14 9.48 18.99 -3.33
N PRO A 15 10.12 17.80 -3.35
CA PRO A 15 11.02 17.44 -4.45
C PRO A 15 10.23 17.32 -5.76
N ARG A 16 10.51 18.20 -6.71
CA ARG A 16 9.90 18.16 -8.06
C ARG A 16 10.60 17.12 -8.94
N GLY A 17 9.81 16.18 -9.47
CA GLY A 17 9.85 15.77 -10.88
C GLY A 17 10.67 14.53 -11.27
N VAL A 18 9.99 13.52 -11.81
CA VAL A 18 10.48 12.66 -12.90
C VAL A 18 9.57 12.91 -14.11
N PRO A 19 10.09 13.20 -15.31
CA PRO A 19 9.25 13.47 -16.48
C PRO A 19 8.78 12.18 -17.16
N VAL A 20 7.50 12.17 -17.54
CA VAL A 20 6.90 11.24 -18.50
C VAL A 20 7.26 11.70 -19.92
N GLY A 21 7.75 10.78 -20.77
CA GLY A 21 8.07 11.05 -22.17
C GLY A 21 7.65 9.89 -23.09
N THR A 22 6.65 10.14 -23.93
CA THR A 22 6.18 9.27 -25.01
C THR A 22 6.88 9.66 -26.33
N GLY A 23 7.38 8.68 -27.11
CA GLY A 23 7.58 8.85 -28.57
C GLY A 23 8.95 8.52 -29.20
N MET A 24 9.17 7.23 -29.48
CA MET A 24 9.81 6.59 -30.66
C MET A 24 10.50 7.46 -31.75
N VAL A 25 11.79 7.19 -32.07
CA VAL A 25 12.35 6.89 -33.43
C VAL A 25 13.70 6.16 -33.29
N ALA A 26 13.92 5.16 -34.15
CA ALA A 26 15.08 4.28 -34.25
C ALA A 26 16.38 4.96 -34.75
N ALA A 27 17.53 4.43 -34.32
CA ALA A 27 18.76 4.38 -35.11
C ALA A 27 19.65 3.22 -34.63
N GLU A 28 19.90 2.27 -35.53
CA GLU A 28 20.95 1.27 -35.42
C GLU A 28 22.33 1.96 -35.45
N ASN A 29 23.26 1.54 -34.59
CA ASN A 29 24.56 1.09 -35.08
C ASN A 29 25.39 0.36 -34.02
N SER A 30 26.03 -0.69 -34.53
CA SER A 30 27.00 -1.59 -33.91
C SER A 30 28.27 -0.87 -33.44
N ASN A 31 28.85 -1.31 -32.31
CA ASN A 31 30.12 -2.07 -32.25
C ASN A 31 30.97 -1.76 -31.00
N ARG A 32 31.50 -2.85 -30.39
CA ARG A 32 32.75 -2.99 -29.60
C ARG A 32 32.91 -2.30 -28.24
N GLY A 33 32.94 -3.15 -27.20
CA GLY A 33 34.17 -3.50 -26.46
C GLY A 33 34.80 -2.42 -25.57
N GLY A 34 34.75 -2.64 -24.25
CA GLY A 34 35.50 -1.84 -23.28
C GLY A 34 35.28 -2.31 -21.85
N ASP A 35 36.16 -3.21 -21.40
CA ASP A 35 36.39 -3.58 -20.01
C ASP A 35 36.93 -2.37 -19.22
N ALA A 36 36.41 -2.14 -18.00
CA ALA A 36 37.06 -1.50 -16.84
C ALA A 36 36.04 -0.86 -15.88
N GLY A 37 36.19 -1.16 -14.59
CA GLY A 37 35.99 -0.12 -13.56
C GLY A 37 35.03 -0.47 -12.44
N VAL A 38 35.50 -1.26 -11.49
CA VAL A 38 35.05 -1.27 -10.10
C VAL A 38 34.94 0.17 -9.57
N ARG A 39 33.73 0.61 -9.21
CA ARG A 39 33.42 1.72 -8.29
C ARG A 39 32.13 1.33 -7.60
N GLY A 40 32.04 1.17 -6.29
CA GLY A 40 32.66 1.93 -5.22
C GLY A 40 31.50 2.17 -4.25
N ALA A 41 31.36 1.26 -3.29
CA ALA A 41 30.36 1.34 -2.24
C ALA A 41 30.45 2.69 -1.55
N ARG A 42 29.39 3.50 -1.62
CA ARG A 42 29.25 4.67 -0.76
C ARG A 42 28.81 4.17 0.61
N ALA A 43 29.73 4.22 1.56
CA ALA A 43 29.44 4.16 2.97
C ALA A 43 28.50 5.33 3.30
N HIS A 44 27.27 5.04 3.68
CA HIS A 44 26.48 5.95 4.49
C HIS A 44 26.88 5.70 5.94
N ASP A 45 27.36 6.76 6.61
CA ASP A 45 27.51 6.83 8.06
C ASP A 45 26.18 6.43 8.71
N GLY A 46 26.13 5.18 9.14
CA GLY A 46 25.04 4.65 9.93
C GLY A 46 25.23 5.10 11.36
N ASP A 47 24.43 6.07 11.80
CA ASP A 47 23.90 5.98 13.16
C ASP A 47 23.29 4.57 13.26
N ASP A 48 23.94 3.68 14.00
CA ASP A 48 23.42 2.34 14.33
C ASP A 48 22.23 2.55 15.28
N ILE A 49 21.11 2.96 14.71
CA ILE A 49 19.86 3.16 15.42
C ILE A 49 19.39 1.77 15.85
N PRO A 50 19.12 1.56 17.15
CA PRO A 50 18.54 0.31 17.61
C PRO A 50 17.25 0.02 16.84
N ARG A 51 17.19 -1.13 16.16
CA ARG A 51 16.07 -1.54 15.28
C ARG A 51 14.71 -1.69 15.99
N ASP A 52 14.67 -1.50 17.31
CA ASP A 52 13.50 -1.64 18.17
C ASP A 52 12.92 -0.30 18.69
N VAL A 53 13.44 0.86 18.26
CA VAL A 53 12.76 2.14 18.54
C VAL A 53 11.42 2.18 17.78
N PRO A 54 10.29 2.48 18.44
CA PRO A 54 9.00 2.61 17.78
C PRO A 54 9.06 3.61 16.61
N VAL A 55 8.45 3.22 15.50
CA VAL A 55 8.24 4.09 14.34
C VAL A 55 6.94 4.83 14.56
N ALA A 56 6.92 6.15 14.32
CA ALA A 56 5.68 6.91 14.40
C ALA A 56 4.70 6.46 13.31
N THR A 57 3.42 6.35 13.66
CA THR A 57 2.35 5.99 12.72
C THR A 57 1.09 6.73 13.10
N ILE A 58 0.29 7.10 12.10
CA ILE A 58 -1.08 7.60 12.28
C ILE A 58 -2.03 6.48 11.88
N ARG A 59 -3.10 6.26 12.65
CA ARG A 59 -4.13 5.30 12.25
C ARG A 59 -4.94 5.92 11.11
N VAL A 60 -5.25 5.15 10.08
CA VAL A 60 -6.09 5.63 8.96
C VAL A 60 -7.47 6.11 9.42
N ALA A 61 -7.99 5.55 10.51
CA ALA A 61 -9.22 6.01 11.14
C ALA A 61 -9.11 7.44 11.70
N ASP A 62 -7.94 7.84 12.21
CA ASP A 62 -7.69 9.20 12.71
C ASP A 62 -7.57 10.19 11.54
N VAL A 63 -6.96 9.78 10.43
CA VAL A 63 -6.95 10.56 9.18
C VAL A 63 -8.37 10.80 8.69
N VAL A 64 -9.19 9.75 8.62
CA VAL A 64 -10.59 9.88 8.21
C VAL A 64 -11.38 10.79 9.16
N ALA A 65 -11.18 10.66 10.48
CA ALA A 65 -11.86 11.49 11.47
C ALA A 65 -11.52 12.98 11.29
N LEU A 66 -10.24 13.30 11.10
CA LEU A 66 -9.76 14.67 10.84
C LEU A 66 -10.55 15.33 9.71
N PHE A 67 -10.66 14.65 8.56
CA PHE A 67 -11.36 15.19 7.39
C PHE A 67 -12.88 15.19 7.58
N ARG A 68 -13.46 14.15 8.19
CA ARG A 68 -14.90 14.12 8.44
C ARG A 68 -15.36 15.26 9.35
N GLU A 69 -14.52 15.68 10.29
CA GLU A 69 -14.83 16.73 11.27
C GLU A 69 -14.54 18.14 10.74
N ASN A 70 -13.50 18.30 9.91
CA ASN A 70 -13.02 19.62 9.49
C ASN A 70 -13.31 19.95 8.01
N ASP A 71 -13.50 18.94 7.16
CA ASP A 71 -13.79 19.09 5.73
C ASP A 71 -14.75 17.99 5.22
N LEU A 72 -16.01 18.13 5.62
CA LEU A 72 -17.06 17.16 5.30
C LEU A 72 -17.33 17.05 3.78
N VAL A 73 -17.03 18.10 3.01
CA VAL A 73 -17.25 18.11 1.56
C VAL A 73 -16.26 17.17 0.89
N THR A 74 -14.96 17.38 1.13
CA THR A 74 -13.91 16.52 0.59
C THR A 74 -14.09 15.07 1.02
N TYR A 75 -14.37 14.84 2.31
CA TYR A 75 -14.68 13.50 2.81
C TYR A 75 -15.88 12.86 2.08
N GLY A 76 -16.97 13.62 1.91
CA GLY A 76 -18.20 13.15 1.27
C GLY A 76 -18.01 12.81 -0.20
N ASP A 77 -17.23 13.61 -0.92
CA ASP A 77 -16.93 13.38 -2.34
C ASP A 77 -16.00 12.18 -2.52
N ALA A 78 -14.92 12.08 -1.75
CA ALA A 78 -14.02 10.94 -1.77
C ALA A 78 -14.75 9.62 -1.43
N ARG A 79 -15.63 9.66 -0.42
CA ARG A 79 -16.45 8.50 -0.06
C ARG A 79 -17.36 8.08 -1.20
N ARG A 80 -18.06 9.03 -1.83
CA ARG A 80 -18.93 8.72 -2.98
C ARG A 80 -18.13 8.10 -4.12
N GLU A 81 -16.98 8.66 -4.43
CA GLU A 81 -16.09 8.18 -5.48
C GLU A 81 -15.65 6.73 -5.22
N PHE A 82 -15.12 6.44 -4.03
CA PHE A 82 -14.68 5.10 -3.67
C PHE A 82 -15.79 4.04 -3.84
N PHE A 83 -16.99 4.32 -3.32
CA PHE A 83 -18.10 3.35 -3.42
C PHE A 83 -18.64 3.19 -4.84
N ILE A 84 -18.56 4.22 -5.69
CA ILE A 84 -18.86 4.10 -7.12
C ILE A 84 -17.83 3.18 -7.79
N GLN A 85 -16.54 3.38 -7.53
CA GLN A 85 -15.48 2.56 -8.10
C GLN A 85 -15.54 1.10 -7.62
N LEU A 86 -15.84 0.90 -6.33
CA LEU A 86 -15.99 -0.42 -5.72
C LEU A 86 -17.16 -1.20 -6.33
N ASN A 87 -18.18 -0.51 -6.86
CA ASN A 87 -19.27 -1.11 -7.64
C ASN A 87 -19.92 -2.31 -6.93
N LEU A 88 -20.29 -2.13 -5.66
CA LEU A 88 -20.92 -3.17 -4.85
C LEU A 88 -22.27 -3.60 -5.44
N ASN A 89 -22.61 -4.89 -5.30
CA ASN A 89 -23.92 -5.40 -5.67
C ASN A 89 -24.99 -4.97 -4.63
N PRO A 90 -25.97 -4.12 -4.99
CA PRO A 90 -26.98 -3.64 -4.04
C PRO A 90 -27.99 -4.72 -3.61
N PHE A 91 -28.06 -5.84 -4.34
CA PHE A 91 -29.02 -6.91 -4.08
C PHE A 91 -28.47 -8.07 -3.25
N ARG A 92 -27.18 -8.05 -2.89
CA ARG A 92 -26.59 -9.07 -2.01
C ARG A 92 -26.67 -8.60 -0.56
N PRO A 93 -27.28 -9.38 0.35
CA PRO A 93 -27.20 -9.08 1.79
C PRO A 93 -25.74 -9.19 2.22
N ARG A 94 -25.30 -8.27 3.08
CA ARG A 94 -23.92 -8.19 3.58
C ARG A 94 -23.92 -8.22 5.10
N SER A 95 -22.92 -8.89 5.67
CA SER A 95 -22.73 -8.94 7.11
C SER A 95 -22.17 -7.61 7.63
N ARG A 96 -22.29 -7.36 8.93
CA ARG A 96 -21.63 -6.23 9.58
C ARG A 96 -20.11 -6.27 9.39
N ALA A 97 -19.50 -7.46 9.50
CA ALA A 97 -18.07 -7.64 9.31
C ALA A 97 -17.61 -7.27 7.89
N PHE A 98 -18.43 -7.57 6.87
CA PHE A 98 -18.17 -7.12 5.50
C PHE A 98 -18.14 -5.60 5.40
N HIS A 99 -19.12 -4.91 5.99
CA HIS A 99 -19.14 -3.45 6.00
C HIS A 99 -17.92 -2.87 6.71
N GLU A 100 -17.53 -3.42 7.86
CA GLU A 100 -16.32 -2.99 8.57
C GLU A 100 -15.06 -3.13 7.71
N HIS A 101 -14.88 -4.24 6.98
CA HIS A 101 -13.75 -4.40 6.04
C HIS A 101 -13.77 -3.40 4.88
N VAL A 102 -14.95 -3.09 4.34
CA VAL A 102 -15.09 -2.11 3.26
C VAL A 102 -14.79 -0.69 3.77
N GLU A 103 -15.18 -0.36 5.00
CA GLU A 103 -14.82 0.91 5.64
C GLU A 103 -13.31 1.01 5.88
N ASP A 104 -12.65 -0.06 6.33
CA ASP A 104 -11.19 -0.09 6.48
C ASP A 104 -10.48 0.06 5.12
N ALA A 105 -11.02 -0.55 4.07
CA ALA A 105 -10.52 -0.37 2.71
C ALA A 105 -10.68 1.07 2.23
N PHE A 106 -11.85 1.68 2.46
CA PHE A 106 -12.07 3.10 2.17
C PHE A 106 -11.08 3.99 2.94
N ALA A 107 -10.88 3.75 4.23
CA ALA A 107 -9.99 4.57 5.05
C ALA A 107 -8.54 4.53 4.55
N GLN A 108 -8.06 3.36 4.12
CA GLN A 108 -6.73 3.24 3.53
C GLN A 108 -6.63 3.90 2.15
N TRP A 109 -7.62 3.69 1.28
CA TRP A 109 -7.64 4.35 -0.03
C TRP A 109 -7.67 5.87 0.12
N PHE A 110 -8.56 6.38 0.99
CA PHE A 110 -8.68 7.80 1.27
C PHE A 110 -7.37 8.37 1.83
N ALA A 111 -6.73 7.68 2.78
CA ALA A 111 -5.50 8.16 3.38
C ALA A 111 -4.34 8.30 2.37
N PHE A 112 -4.20 7.36 1.42
CA PHE A 112 -2.97 7.21 0.64
C PHE A 112 -3.09 7.41 -0.86
N ASP A 113 -4.25 7.16 -1.47
CA ASP A 113 -4.41 7.29 -2.93
C ASP A 113 -5.35 8.42 -3.33
N TYR A 114 -6.19 8.92 -2.41
CA TYR A 114 -7.02 10.06 -2.72
C TYR A 114 -6.16 11.32 -2.78
N HIS A 115 -6.20 12.02 -3.91
CA HIS A 115 -5.50 13.27 -4.10
C HIS A 115 -6.43 14.45 -3.81
N LEU A 116 -6.06 15.26 -2.83
CA LEU A 116 -6.80 16.46 -2.44
C LEU A 116 -6.72 17.57 -3.50
N ASP A 117 -5.63 17.57 -4.28
CA ASP A 117 -5.38 18.57 -5.29
C ASP A 117 -4.53 18.02 -6.45
N VAL A 118 -4.23 18.89 -7.42
CA VAL A 118 -3.40 18.58 -8.59
C VAL A 118 -1.91 18.32 -8.25
N SER A 119 -1.46 18.67 -7.05
CA SER A 119 -0.09 18.43 -6.60
C SER A 119 0.12 17.01 -6.07
N GLY A 120 -0.97 16.25 -5.89
CA GLY A 120 -0.93 14.88 -5.38
C GLY A 120 -0.86 14.81 -3.86
N LEU A 121 -1.26 15.88 -3.16
CA LEU A 121 -1.27 15.88 -1.69
C LEU A 121 -2.32 14.89 -1.18
N THR A 122 -1.89 13.96 -0.31
CA THR A 122 -2.77 12.94 0.26
C THR A 122 -3.28 13.36 1.64
N PRO A 123 -4.46 12.87 2.06
CA PRO A 123 -4.96 13.07 3.43
C PRO A 123 -3.99 12.63 4.52
N PHE A 124 -3.22 11.56 4.31
CA PHE A 124 -2.20 11.14 5.27
C PHE A 124 -1.08 12.17 5.42
N ALA A 125 -0.60 12.76 4.32
CA ALA A 125 0.42 13.81 4.37
C ALA A 125 -0.07 15.07 5.11
N VAL A 126 -1.35 15.44 4.90
CA VAL A 126 -1.99 16.54 5.65
C VAL A 126 -2.08 16.20 7.14
N ALA A 127 -2.54 15.00 7.49
CA ALA A 127 -2.62 14.56 8.87
C ALA A 127 -1.25 14.55 9.55
N ALA A 128 -0.19 14.10 8.86
CA ALA A 128 1.17 14.15 9.37
C ALA A 128 1.65 15.59 9.67
N ALA A 129 1.35 16.54 8.78
CA ALA A 129 1.66 17.95 9.00
C ALA A 129 0.85 18.54 10.17
N TYR A 130 -0.43 18.17 10.29
CA TYR A 130 -1.29 18.60 11.38
C TYR A 130 -0.79 18.08 12.75
N GLU A 131 -0.46 16.79 12.86
CA GLU A 131 0.10 16.21 14.09
C GLU A 131 1.39 16.90 14.55
N ARG A 132 2.25 17.30 13.60
CA ARG A 132 3.48 18.05 13.89
C ARG A 132 3.16 19.44 14.47
N LEU A 133 2.21 20.16 13.87
CA LEU A 133 1.93 21.56 14.19
C LEU A 133 1.03 21.74 15.42
N ASP A 134 -0.02 20.92 15.56
CA ASP A 134 -1.08 21.12 16.54
C ASP A 134 -0.82 20.37 17.86
N ARG A 135 -0.33 19.14 17.78
CA ARG A 135 -0.14 18.29 18.97
C ARG A 135 1.24 18.41 19.60
N GLY A 136 2.27 18.80 18.84
CA GLY A 136 3.64 19.02 19.35
C GLY A 136 4.36 17.78 19.91
N ASP A 137 3.62 16.69 20.17
CA ASP A 137 4.13 15.41 20.66
C ASP A 137 4.91 14.64 19.57
N LEU A 138 4.56 14.89 18.30
CA LEU A 138 5.24 14.33 17.14
C LEU A 138 6.51 15.15 16.85
N GLY A 139 7.57 14.92 17.62
CA GLY A 139 8.87 15.56 17.36
C GLY A 139 9.38 15.31 15.93
N GLU A 140 10.39 16.07 15.49
CA GLU A 140 10.93 16.07 14.10
C GLU A 140 11.23 14.66 13.54
N ARG A 141 11.69 13.75 14.40
CA ARG A 141 11.93 12.36 14.02
C ARG A 141 10.63 11.64 13.65
N GLY A 142 9.58 11.81 14.44
CA GLY A 142 8.27 11.20 14.18
C GLY A 142 7.64 11.77 12.92
N TYR A 143 7.76 13.08 12.69
CA TYR A 143 7.30 13.67 11.43
C TYR A 143 8.05 13.10 10.21
N ARG A 144 9.37 12.94 10.31
CA ARG A 144 10.16 12.30 9.24
C ARG A 144 9.71 10.86 8.97
N ASP A 145 9.45 10.07 10.01
CA ASP A 145 8.92 8.70 9.84
C ASP A 145 7.61 8.71 9.03
N LEU A 146 6.70 9.65 9.31
CA LEU A 146 5.44 9.77 8.59
C LEU A 146 5.64 10.22 7.14
N CYS A 147 6.58 11.12 6.87
CA CYS A 147 6.92 11.54 5.51
C CYS A 147 7.54 10.39 4.69
N GLU A 148 8.46 9.63 5.28
CA GLU A 148 9.03 8.41 4.67
C GLU A 148 7.93 7.39 4.41
N MET A 149 7.05 7.17 5.38
CA MET A 149 5.91 6.27 5.26
C MET A 149 4.96 6.71 4.14
N SER A 150 4.64 8.00 4.06
CA SER A 150 3.76 8.53 3.01
C SER A 150 4.37 8.41 1.61
N SER A 151 5.67 8.68 1.47
CA SER A 151 6.32 8.73 0.15
C SER A 151 6.74 7.36 -0.38
N SER A 152 6.96 6.39 0.50
CA SER A 152 7.37 5.02 0.12
C SER A 152 6.22 4.00 0.12
N ASN A 153 5.01 4.38 0.55
CA ASN A 153 3.92 3.43 0.64
C ASN A 153 3.53 2.88 -0.74
N VAL A 154 3.40 1.56 -0.85
CA VAL A 154 2.96 0.86 -2.06
C VAL A 154 1.85 -0.11 -1.69
N ALA A 155 0.73 0.01 -2.40
CA ALA A 155 -0.34 -0.98 -2.40
C ALA A 155 -0.06 -2.05 -3.45
N SER A 156 -0.04 -3.32 -3.05
CA SER A 156 0.11 -4.41 -4.02
C SER A 156 -0.49 -5.73 -3.56
N TRP A 157 -0.47 -6.67 -4.50
CA TRP A 157 -0.66 -8.08 -4.28
C TRP A 157 0.71 -8.74 -4.08
N PHE A 158 0.95 -9.21 -2.87
CA PHE A 158 2.20 -9.82 -2.44
C PHE A 158 2.08 -11.33 -2.35
N TRP A 159 3.01 -12.06 -2.97
CA TRP A 159 3.15 -13.50 -2.80
C TRP A 159 4.15 -13.82 -1.71
N VAL A 160 3.79 -14.68 -0.78
CA VAL A 160 4.69 -15.04 0.33
C VAL A 160 5.74 -16.04 -0.18
N ARG A 161 7.01 -15.64 -0.12
CA ARG A 161 8.17 -16.50 -0.49
C ARG A 161 8.75 -17.23 0.72
N GLY A 162 8.52 -16.70 1.92
CA GLY A 162 8.91 -17.29 3.18
C GLY A 162 8.53 -16.39 4.35
N ALA A 163 8.35 -16.96 5.54
CA ALA A 163 8.24 -16.17 6.76
C ALA A 163 8.96 -16.85 7.93
N CYS A 164 9.49 -16.04 8.83
CA CYS A 164 10.15 -16.49 10.05
C CYS A 164 9.62 -15.73 11.26
N ALA A 165 8.83 -16.40 12.09
CA ALA A 165 8.28 -15.82 13.33
C ALA A 165 9.38 -15.39 14.30
N GLY A 166 10.50 -16.14 14.36
CA GLY A 166 11.65 -15.83 15.22
C GLY A 166 12.36 -14.53 14.82
N ALA A 167 12.52 -14.28 13.51
CA ALA A 167 13.08 -13.04 13.00
C ALA A 167 12.05 -11.89 12.97
N GLY A 168 10.76 -12.22 12.96
CA GLY A 168 9.68 -11.25 12.78
C GLY A 168 9.65 -10.65 11.39
N VAL A 169 10.00 -11.45 10.37
CA VAL A 169 10.14 -11.03 8.97
C VAL A 169 9.33 -11.96 8.06
N VAL A 170 8.66 -11.37 7.08
CA VAL A 170 8.02 -12.05 5.95
C VAL A 170 8.71 -11.59 4.67
N THR A 171 9.23 -12.53 3.89
CA THR A 171 9.75 -12.27 2.55
C THR A 171 8.61 -12.40 1.55
N VAL A 172 8.32 -11.32 0.85
CA VAL A 172 7.23 -11.26 -0.13
C VAL A 172 7.72 -10.83 -1.50
N GLU A 173 7.11 -11.38 -2.55
CA GLU A 173 7.29 -10.91 -3.92
C GLU A 173 6.12 -10.00 -4.30
N ASP A 174 6.40 -8.81 -4.81
CA ASP A 174 5.38 -7.94 -5.38
C ASP A 174 4.97 -8.48 -6.76
N LEU A 175 3.75 -8.98 -6.88
CA LEU A 175 3.29 -9.58 -8.13
C LEU A 175 2.92 -8.53 -9.19
N ALA A 176 2.51 -7.33 -8.79
CA ALA A 176 2.08 -6.28 -9.71
C ALA A 176 3.28 -5.47 -10.23
N HIS A 177 4.24 -5.13 -9.38
CA HIS A 177 5.38 -4.28 -9.74
C HIS A 177 6.69 -5.06 -9.90
N GLY A 178 6.73 -6.32 -9.41
CA GLY A 178 7.95 -7.11 -9.36
C GLY A 178 8.86 -6.73 -8.18
N GLY A 179 9.86 -7.57 -7.93
CA GLY A 179 10.78 -7.40 -6.81
C GLY A 179 10.40 -8.23 -5.59
N VAL A 180 11.36 -8.39 -4.70
CA VAL A 180 11.22 -9.17 -3.46
C VAL A 180 11.61 -8.28 -2.29
N LEU A 181 10.77 -8.25 -1.27
CA LEU A 181 10.89 -7.40 -0.09
C LEU A 181 10.94 -8.25 1.17
N ASP A 182 11.86 -7.91 2.07
CA ASP A 182 11.86 -8.43 3.44
C ASP A 182 11.11 -7.44 4.34
N VAL A 183 9.89 -7.82 4.71
CA VAL A 183 8.97 -6.98 5.48
C VAL A 183 9.04 -7.36 6.95
N ARG A 184 9.39 -6.40 7.81
CA ARG A 184 9.40 -6.56 9.27
C ARG A 184 8.00 -6.37 9.83
N ASP A 185 7.27 -7.46 9.95
CA ASP A 185 5.98 -7.55 10.63
C ASP A 185 5.92 -8.82 11.47
N ARG A 186 5.96 -8.68 12.80
CA ARG A 186 5.92 -9.82 13.73
C ARG A 186 4.58 -10.55 13.71
N ALA A 187 3.48 -9.86 13.45
CA ALA A 187 2.15 -10.45 13.42
C ALA A 187 1.97 -11.28 12.14
N ALA A 188 2.29 -10.71 10.98
CA ALA A 188 2.28 -11.43 9.71
C ALA A 188 3.28 -12.59 9.71
N ALA A 189 4.50 -12.39 10.23
CA ALA A 189 5.51 -13.45 10.31
C ALA A 189 5.09 -14.64 11.17
N ARG A 190 4.25 -14.43 12.19
CA ARG A 190 3.66 -15.51 12.99
C ARG A 190 2.51 -16.20 12.25
N ARG A 191 1.67 -15.46 11.53
CA ARG A 191 0.57 -16.04 10.76
C ARG A 191 1.09 -16.93 9.63
N PHE A 192 2.17 -16.51 8.97
CA PHE A 192 2.76 -17.20 7.82
C PHE A 192 3.98 -18.08 8.18
N ASP A 193 4.26 -18.34 9.47
CA ASP A 193 5.49 -19.02 9.88
C ASP A 193 5.66 -20.38 9.17
N GLY A 194 6.80 -20.57 8.51
CA GLY A 194 7.07 -21.77 7.71
C GLY A 194 6.29 -21.89 6.40
N ALA A 195 5.46 -20.91 6.03
CA ALA A 195 4.76 -20.88 4.75
C ALA A 195 5.73 -20.54 3.60
N CYS A 196 5.63 -21.33 2.54
CA CYS A 196 6.11 -20.99 1.21
C CYS A 196 4.84 -20.96 0.36
N GLY A 197 4.46 -19.81 -0.21
CA GLY A 197 3.18 -19.66 -0.88
C GLY A 197 2.09 -18.99 -0.03
N GLY A 198 0.96 -18.71 -0.68
CA GLY A 198 -0.07 -17.82 -0.17
C GLY A 198 0.12 -16.37 -0.59
N THR A 199 -0.86 -15.55 -0.23
CA THR A 199 -0.98 -14.16 -0.67
C THR A 199 -1.32 -13.22 0.48
N ILE A 200 -0.80 -12.00 0.37
CA ILE A 200 -1.18 -10.84 1.17
C ILE A 200 -1.51 -9.71 0.19
N ILE A 201 -2.70 -9.13 0.29
CA ILE A 201 -3.05 -7.92 -0.44
C ILE A 201 -3.13 -6.80 0.58
N GLY A 202 -2.37 -5.73 0.36
CA GLY A 202 -2.28 -4.65 1.35
C GLY A 202 -1.23 -3.63 0.98
N ARG A 203 -0.73 -2.92 1.99
CA ARG A 203 0.29 -1.89 1.83
C ARG A 203 1.56 -2.23 2.58
N VAL A 204 2.67 -1.93 1.94
CA VAL A 204 3.99 -1.86 2.58
C VAL A 204 4.51 -0.43 2.51
N ALA A 205 5.34 -0.04 3.47
CA ALA A 205 6.06 1.22 3.45
C ALA A 205 7.46 1.04 4.04
N GLU A 206 8.43 1.77 3.50
CA GLU A 206 9.80 1.79 3.98
C GLU A 206 9.99 2.96 4.93
N VAL A 207 10.40 2.68 6.17
CA VAL A 207 10.69 3.71 7.16
C VAL A 207 12.00 3.38 7.85
N ARG A 208 12.94 4.33 7.84
CA ARG A 208 14.31 4.18 8.32
C ARG A 208 15.03 2.98 7.68
N GLY A 209 14.84 2.78 6.38
CA GLY A 209 15.45 1.69 5.61
C GLY A 209 14.89 0.30 5.88
N VAL A 210 13.69 0.20 6.48
CA VAL A 210 13.04 -1.07 6.81
C VAL A 210 11.61 -1.09 6.27
N TRP A 211 11.31 -2.06 5.40
CA TRP A 211 9.96 -2.33 4.91
C TRP A 211 9.06 -2.89 6.00
N ARG A 212 7.83 -2.38 6.08
CA ARG A 212 6.84 -2.69 7.11
C ARG A 212 5.45 -2.80 6.50
N MET A 213 4.54 -3.50 7.18
CA MET A 213 3.09 -3.47 6.92
C MET A 213 2.40 -2.72 8.07
N PRO A 214 2.37 -1.38 8.03
CA PRO A 214 1.88 -0.60 9.16
C PRO A 214 0.34 -0.59 9.30
N TRP A 215 -0.39 -1.07 8.29
CA TRP A 215 -1.86 -1.09 8.28
C TRP A 215 -2.42 -2.48 8.03
N VAL A 216 -3.72 -2.62 8.34
CA VAL A 216 -4.45 -3.88 8.16
C VAL A 216 -4.44 -4.28 6.68
N THR A 217 -4.14 -5.54 6.42
CA THR A 217 -4.17 -6.12 5.08
C THR A 217 -5.60 -6.21 4.56
N LEU A 218 -5.79 -5.94 3.28
CA LEU A 218 -7.07 -6.06 2.60
C LEU A 218 -7.52 -7.52 2.50
N TYR A 219 -6.58 -8.44 2.32
CA TYR A 219 -6.82 -9.88 2.23
C TYR A 219 -5.55 -10.67 2.56
N GLU A 220 -5.71 -11.83 3.20
CA GLU A 220 -4.64 -12.79 3.45
C GLU A 220 -5.14 -14.21 3.16
N ALA A 221 -4.31 -15.03 2.52
CA ALA A 221 -4.53 -16.47 2.39
C ALA A 221 -3.21 -17.23 2.42
N HIS A 222 -3.19 -18.40 3.08
CA HIS A 222 -1.98 -19.24 3.20
C HIS A 222 -1.79 -20.23 2.05
N THR A 223 -2.70 -20.22 1.07
CA THR A 223 -2.68 -21.09 -0.12
C THR A 223 -3.18 -20.28 -1.32
N PRO A 224 -2.86 -20.68 -2.56
CA PRO A 224 -2.06 -21.85 -2.95
C PRO A 224 -0.55 -21.63 -2.78
N ASP A 225 0.20 -22.74 -2.71
CA ASP A 225 1.66 -22.78 -2.93
C ASP A 225 1.89 -23.39 -4.32
N ASP A 226 1.57 -22.63 -5.36
CA ASP A 226 1.68 -23.06 -6.75
C ASP A 226 2.34 -21.97 -7.58
N ASP A 227 3.55 -22.25 -8.06
CA ASP A 227 4.34 -21.33 -8.88
C ASP A 227 3.68 -21.03 -10.24
N ALA A 228 2.92 -21.97 -10.82
CA ALA A 228 2.19 -21.72 -12.06
C ALA A 228 1.04 -20.74 -11.83
N PHE A 229 0.31 -20.90 -10.73
CA PHE A 229 -0.72 -19.95 -10.32
C PHE A 229 -0.11 -18.57 -10.02
N ARG A 230 0.97 -18.51 -9.24
CA ARG A 230 1.71 -17.27 -8.96
C ARG A 230 2.10 -16.55 -10.25
N ALA A 231 2.73 -17.25 -11.20
CA ALA A 231 3.17 -16.68 -12.46
C ALA A 231 2.00 -16.15 -13.30
N HIS A 232 0.88 -16.87 -13.32
CA HIS A 232 -0.33 -16.44 -14.03
C HIS A 232 -0.94 -15.17 -13.43
N VAL A 233 -1.07 -15.10 -12.10
CA VAL A 233 -1.57 -13.91 -11.40
C VAL A 233 -0.63 -12.73 -11.65
N ALA A 234 0.68 -12.91 -11.52
CA ALA A 234 1.65 -11.85 -11.73
C ALA A 234 1.64 -11.29 -13.16
N ALA A 235 1.51 -12.17 -14.18
CA ALA A 235 1.37 -11.74 -15.58
C ALA A 235 0.09 -10.92 -15.79
N SER A 236 -1.01 -11.31 -15.14
CA SER A 236 -2.31 -10.62 -15.24
C SER A 236 -2.27 -9.24 -14.58
N LEU A 237 -1.66 -9.14 -13.40
CA LEU A 237 -1.53 -7.88 -12.67
C LEU A 237 -0.62 -6.89 -13.40
N ARG A 238 0.53 -7.35 -13.90
CA ARG A 238 1.47 -6.51 -14.69
C ARG A 238 0.87 -5.95 -15.97
N ALA A 239 -0.12 -6.63 -16.56
CA ALA A 239 -0.78 -6.16 -17.78
C ALA A 239 -1.81 -5.04 -17.54
N TRP A 240 -2.33 -4.91 -16.31
CA TRP A 240 -3.32 -3.90 -15.94
C TRP A 240 -2.69 -2.76 -15.14
N GLU A 241 -1.73 -3.02 -14.25
CA GLU A 241 -1.20 -2.03 -13.28
C GLU A 241 -2.31 -1.54 -12.32
N PRO A 242 -2.89 -2.44 -11.51
CA PRO A 242 -4.03 -2.10 -10.64
C PRO A 242 -3.63 -1.19 -9.45
N GLY A 243 -4.51 -0.25 -9.12
CA GLY A 243 -4.42 0.54 -7.89
C GLY A 243 -5.10 -0.14 -6.70
N TYR A 244 -4.99 0.47 -5.51
CA TYR A 244 -5.58 -0.10 -4.29
C TYR A 244 -7.09 -0.33 -4.38
N VAL A 245 -7.82 0.62 -4.98
CA VAL A 245 -9.27 0.51 -5.19
C VAL A 245 -9.64 -0.63 -6.15
N ASP A 246 -8.77 -0.98 -7.10
CA ASP A 246 -8.99 -2.11 -8.00
C ASP A 246 -8.88 -3.44 -7.24
N TYR A 247 -7.93 -3.56 -6.31
CA TYR A 247 -7.85 -4.73 -5.42
C TYR A 247 -9.09 -4.84 -4.52
N ALA A 248 -9.55 -3.73 -3.96
CA ALA A 248 -10.78 -3.71 -3.16
C ALA A 248 -12.00 -4.10 -4.01
N ARG A 249 -12.08 -3.62 -5.26
CA ARG A 249 -13.15 -3.99 -6.19
C ARG A 249 -13.10 -5.47 -6.55
N LEU A 250 -11.92 -6.04 -6.74
CA LEU A 250 -11.75 -7.45 -7.01
C LEU A 250 -12.26 -8.32 -5.84
N LEU A 251 -12.00 -7.90 -4.60
CA LEU A 251 -12.36 -8.69 -3.41
C LEU A 251 -13.83 -8.53 -3.00
N PHE A 252 -14.36 -7.30 -3.05
CA PHE A 252 -15.68 -6.98 -2.49
C PHE A 252 -16.74 -6.61 -3.54
N GLY A 253 -16.26 -6.09 -4.67
CA GLY A 253 -17.06 -5.46 -5.71
C GLY A 253 -17.58 -6.41 -6.77
N ARG A 254 -18.21 -5.82 -7.78
CA ARG A 254 -18.47 -6.50 -9.05
C ARG A 254 -17.39 -6.13 -10.05
N ASP A 255 -16.51 -7.07 -10.34
CA ASP A 255 -15.63 -6.96 -11.49
C ASP A 255 -16.23 -7.74 -12.68
N ARG A 256 -16.51 -7.05 -13.80
CA ARG A 256 -16.99 -7.70 -15.02
C ARG A 256 -15.93 -8.59 -15.68
N ARG A 257 -14.65 -8.35 -15.39
CA ARG A 257 -13.49 -9.05 -15.96
C ARG A 257 -13.10 -10.29 -15.14
N LEU A 258 -13.30 -10.24 -13.82
CA LEU A 258 -12.96 -11.34 -12.92
C LEU A 258 -14.25 -12.04 -12.48
N LYS A 259 -14.58 -13.14 -13.18
CA LYS A 259 -15.68 -14.07 -12.82
C LYS A 259 -15.29 -14.94 -11.61
N VAL A 260 -14.65 -14.37 -10.59
CA VAL A 260 -14.20 -15.09 -9.39
C VAL A 260 -14.95 -14.51 -8.20
N ASP A 261 -15.80 -15.34 -7.59
CA ASP A 261 -16.46 -15.01 -6.33
C ASP A 261 -15.55 -15.51 -5.19
N TRP A 262 -14.77 -14.60 -4.59
CA TRP A 262 -13.76 -14.98 -3.60
C TRP A 262 -14.37 -15.51 -2.29
N GLU A 263 -15.64 -15.21 -2.01
CA GLU A 263 -16.39 -15.85 -0.91
C GLU A 263 -16.70 -17.32 -1.24
N GLU A 264 -17.09 -17.66 -2.48
CA GLU A 264 -17.26 -19.06 -2.90
C GLU A 264 -15.93 -19.83 -2.91
N VAL A 265 -14.81 -19.19 -3.27
CA VAL A 265 -13.48 -19.81 -3.24
C VAL A 265 -13.02 -20.09 -1.81
N ALA A 266 -13.28 -19.17 -0.87
CA ALA A 266 -13.00 -19.36 0.56
C ALA A 266 -13.87 -20.48 1.17
N ASP A 267 -15.16 -20.52 0.83
CA ASP A 267 -16.10 -21.54 1.30
C ASP A 267 -15.80 -22.93 0.69
N ALA A 268 -15.41 -22.99 -0.59
CA ALA A 268 -14.99 -24.23 -1.25
C ALA A 268 -13.69 -24.81 -0.65
N GLY A 269 -12.78 -23.94 -0.20
CA GLY A 269 -11.57 -24.35 0.52
C GLY A 269 -11.87 -24.96 1.89
N SER A 270 -12.87 -24.43 2.61
CA SER A 270 -13.31 -24.98 3.91
C SER A 270 -14.03 -26.32 3.78
N THR A 271 -14.72 -26.56 2.66
CA THR A 271 -15.50 -27.78 2.41
C THR A 271 -14.63 -28.99 2.06
N ARG A 272 -13.43 -28.77 1.48
CA ARG A 272 -12.48 -29.86 1.16
C ARG A 272 -11.68 -30.38 2.35
N LEU A 273 -11.78 -29.75 3.53
CA LEU A 273 -11.14 -30.20 4.78
C LEU A 273 -12.11 -30.95 5.71
N ARG A 274 -13.34 -31.24 5.26
CA ARG A 274 -14.35 -32.03 6.00
C ARG A 274 -14.85 -33.26 5.23
N GLY A 275 -14.14 -33.67 4.17
CA GLY A 275 -14.42 -34.89 3.39
C GLY A 275 -13.42 -35.99 3.67
#